data_AF-A0A0N0D7H0-F1
#
_entry.id   AF-A0A0N0D7H0-F1
#
_cell.length_a   1.000
_cell.length_b   1.000
_cell.length_c   1.000
_cell.angle_alpha   90.00
_cell.angle_beta   90.00
_cell.angle_gamma   90.00
#
_symmetry.space_group_name_H-M   'P 1'
#
loop_
_entity.id
_entity.type
_entity.pdbx_description
1 polymer ?
#
loop_
_entity_poly.entity_id
_entity_poly.type
_entity_poly.pdbx_seq_one_letter_code
_entity_poly.pdbx_strand_id
1 'polypeptide(L)'
;IYIPLFESILDGIDMLNYYTDKSKVLIVLTDGKADSNDNINNCIKNAKDNDIMLYTIGLGSNLDFSILGNISSETNGAFANASNSTELEKVYNNIGIATFKGKVSVSGEGEFIPPLLNDGNFSVRGELLTTIERKTIKSNFTFNIQVEQ
;
A
#
# COMPACT_ATOMS: atom_id res chain seq x y z
N ILE A 1 2.96 -10.53 27.03
CA ILE A 1 4.42 -10.49 27.20
C ILE A 1 4.88 -9.09 26.80
N TYR A 2 5.84 -8.51 27.52
CA TYR A 2 6.46 -7.23 27.13
C TYR A 2 7.74 -7.52 26.37
N ILE A 3 7.94 -6.82 25.24
CA ILE A 3 9.07 -7.03 24.33
C ILE A 3 9.72 -5.70 23.95
N PRO A 4 11.02 -5.67 23.64
CA PRO A 4 11.71 -4.48 23.14
C PRO A 4 11.37 -4.22 21.67
N LEU A 5 10.07 -3.99 21.40
CA LEU A 5 9.50 -3.91 20.06
C LEU A 5 10.17 -2.82 19.22
N PHE A 6 10.37 -1.64 19.80
CA PHE A 6 10.93 -0.51 19.06
C PHE A 6 12.41 -0.65 18.76
N GLU A 7 13.19 -1.27 19.66
CA GLU A 7 14.59 -1.61 19.36
C GLU A 7 14.68 -2.57 18.17
N SER A 8 13.84 -3.63 18.16
CA SER A 8 13.81 -4.58 17.04
C SER A 8 13.39 -3.94 15.72
N ILE A 9 12.51 -2.93 15.75
CA ILE A 9 12.13 -2.18 14.56
C ILE A 9 13.30 -1.32 14.06
N LEU A 10 14.02 -0.64 14.97
CA LEU A 10 15.20 0.15 14.64
C LEU A 10 16.30 -0.73 14.04
N ASP A 11 16.59 -1.88 14.64
CA ASP A 11 17.56 -2.85 14.11
C ASP A 11 17.18 -3.32 12.69
N GLY A 12 15.88 -3.57 12.45
CA GLY A 12 15.37 -3.95 11.13
C GLY A 12 15.51 -2.82 10.09
N ILE A 13 15.27 -1.57 10.50
CA ILE A 13 15.48 -0.39 9.65
C ILE A 13 16.97 -0.26 9.28
N ASP A 14 17.86 -0.39 10.26
CA ASP A 14 19.30 -0.33 10.04
C ASP A 14 19.76 -1.46 9.11
N MET A 15 19.24 -2.67 9.27
CA MET A 15 19.50 -3.78 8.36
C MET A 15 19.08 -3.45 6.91
N LEU A 16 17.90 -2.87 6.71
CA LEU A 16 17.41 -2.48 5.37
C LEU A 16 18.21 -1.32 4.77
N ASN A 17 18.82 -0.47 5.60
CA ASN A 17 19.68 0.62 5.14
C ASN A 17 21.00 0.16 4.52
N TYR A 18 21.44 -1.08 4.77
CA TYR A 18 22.58 -1.66 4.06
C TYR A 18 22.31 -1.93 2.58
N TYR A 19 21.05 -2.03 2.16
CA TYR A 19 20.68 -2.31 0.78
C TYR A 19 20.37 -1.04 0.00
N THR A 20 20.68 -1.03 -1.30
CA THR A 20 20.46 0.13 -2.20
C THR A 20 19.14 0.05 -2.98
N ASP A 21 18.28 -0.94 -2.68
CA ASP A 21 16.99 -1.10 -3.33
C ASP A 21 16.09 0.12 -3.15
N LYS A 22 15.32 0.45 -4.19
CA LYS A 22 14.43 1.61 -4.22
C LYS A 22 13.13 1.41 -3.41
N SER A 23 12.79 0.16 -3.11
CA SER A 23 11.56 -0.18 -2.38
C SER A 23 11.93 -1.05 -1.20
N LYS A 24 11.77 -0.53 0.01
CA LYS A 24 12.09 -1.24 1.25
C LYS A 24 10.83 -1.40 2.09
N VAL A 25 10.60 -2.63 2.56
CA VAL A 25 9.46 -2.98 3.37
C VAL A 25 9.95 -3.73 4.59
N LEU A 26 9.54 -3.31 5.77
CA LEU A 26 9.75 -4.03 7.01
C LEU A 26 8.41 -4.50 7.56
N ILE A 27 8.27 -5.82 7.72
CA ILE A 27 7.08 -6.47 8.28
C ILE A 27 7.39 -6.84 9.73
N VAL A 28 6.60 -6.32 10.65
CA VAL A 28 6.70 -6.55 12.09
C VAL A 28 5.57 -7.48 12.50
N LEU A 29 5.89 -8.63 13.08
CA LEU A 29 4.93 -9.59 13.61
C LEU A 29 5.11 -9.69 15.12
N THR A 30 4.04 -9.51 15.90
CA THR A 30 4.13 -9.55 17.37
C THR A 30 2.87 -10.10 18.03
N ASP A 31 3.05 -10.91 19.07
CA ASP A 31 2.02 -11.33 20.04
C ASP A 31 2.18 -10.62 21.41
N GLY A 32 3.18 -9.75 21.54
CA GLY A 32 3.54 -9.03 22.76
C GLY A 32 3.42 -7.50 22.64
N LYS A 33 3.25 -6.84 23.79
CA LYS A 33 3.22 -5.37 23.89
C LYS A 33 4.64 -4.82 23.96
N ALA A 34 4.84 -3.60 23.47
CA ALA A 34 6.09 -2.89 23.69
C ALA A 34 6.32 -2.71 25.20
N ASP A 35 7.55 -2.94 25.65
CA ASP A 35 7.99 -2.73 27.03
C ASP A 35 8.04 -1.25 27.44
N SER A 36 8.21 -0.36 26.46
CA SER A 36 8.28 1.09 26.60
C SER A 36 7.81 1.76 25.30
N ASN A 37 7.46 3.05 25.35
CA ASN A 37 7.05 3.83 24.18
C ASN A 37 8.09 4.85 23.70
N ASP A 38 9.29 4.85 24.30
CA ASP A 38 10.27 5.93 24.16
C ASP A 38 10.78 6.08 22.71
N ASN A 39 10.88 4.97 21.97
CA ASN A 39 11.45 4.94 20.62
C ASN A 39 10.43 4.98 19.48
N ILE A 40 9.13 5.13 19.75
CA ILE A 40 8.11 5.15 18.70
C ILE A 40 8.37 6.22 17.64
N ASN A 41 8.72 7.44 18.07
CA ASN A 41 8.97 8.56 17.17
C ASN A 41 10.26 8.36 16.36
N ASN A 42 11.27 7.73 16.96
CA ASN A 42 12.52 7.40 16.27
C ASN A 42 12.27 6.35 15.19
N CYS A 43 11.49 5.30 15.46
CA CYS A 43 11.09 4.32 14.45
C CYS A 43 10.37 4.97 13.27
N ILE A 44 9.36 5.81 13.53
CA ILE A 44 8.59 6.49 12.49
C ILE A 44 9.49 7.41 11.66
N LYS A 45 10.32 8.22 12.33
CA LYS A 45 11.22 9.16 11.68
C LYS A 45 12.24 8.42 10.81
N ASN A 46 12.94 7.43 11.36
CA ASN A 46 13.98 6.69 10.64
C ASN A 46 13.40 5.91 9.46
N ALA A 47 12.22 5.30 9.60
CA ALA A 47 11.55 4.64 8.49
C ALA A 47 11.18 5.61 7.37
N LYS A 48 10.60 6.78 7.70
CA LYS A 48 10.27 7.83 6.72
C LYS A 48 11.50 8.37 6.01
N ASP A 49 12.55 8.71 6.75
CA ASP A 49 13.78 9.29 6.21
C ASP A 49 14.48 8.34 5.23
N ASN A 50 14.27 7.03 5.36
CA ASN A 50 14.85 5.99 4.51
C ASN A 50 13.86 5.38 3.50
N ASP A 51 12.67 5.97 3.33
CA ASP A 51 11.57 5.46 2.46
C ASP A 51 11.23 3.97 2.70
N ILE A 52 11.23 3.56 3.97
CA ILE A 52 10.86 2.20 4.41
C ILE A 52 9.40 2.18 4.83
N MET A 53 8.61 1.28 4.25
CA MET A 53 7.22 1.05 4.64
C MET A 53 7.15 0.03 5.78
N LEU A 54 6.49 0.38 6.90
CA LEU A 54 6.29 -0.55 8.02
C LEU A 54 4.90 -1.17 7.98
N TYR A 55 4.84 -2.49 7.85
CA TYR A 55 3.62 -3.25 8.06
C TYR A 55 3.68 -3.92 9.42
N THR A 56 2.62 -3.80 10.21
CA THR A 56 2.57 -4.39 11.55
C THR A 56 1.43 -5.39 11.64
N ILE A 57 1.72 -6.56 12.18
CA ILE A 57 0.78 -7.66 12.34
C ILE A 57 0.74 -8.04 13.82
N GLY A 58 -0.41 -7.81 14.45
CA GLY A 58 -0.69 -8.24 15.81
C GLY A 58 -1.27 -9.65 15.82
N LEU A 59 -0.78 -10.53 16.69
CA LEU A 59 -1.32 -11.86 16.94
C LEU A 59 -2.08 -11.91 18.27
N GLY A 60 -3.37 -12.24 18.20
CA GLY A 60 -4.23 -12.36 19.37
C GLY A 60 -4.81 -11.01 19.82
N SER A 61 -5.29 -10.94 21.07
CA SER A 61 -6.12 -9.82 21.56
C SER A 61 -5.44 -8.92 22.60
N ASN A 62 -4.29 -9.33 23.15
CA ASN A 62 -3.63 -8.65 24.28
C ASN A 62 -2.50 -7.71 23.84
N LEU A 63 -2.77 -6.89 22.83
CA LEU A 63 -1.81 -5.99 22.18
C LEU A 63 -2.26 -4.53 22.26
N ASP A 64 -1.34 -3.59 22.02
CA ASP A 64 -1.69 -2.19 21.80
C ASP A 64 -1.82 -1.93 20.29
N PHE A 65 -3.02 -2.16 19.77
CA PHE A 65 -3.32 -1.97 18.35
C PHE A 65 -3.23 -0.51 17.91
N SER A 66 -3.40 0.44 18.85
CA SER A 66 -3.26 1.87 18.53
C SER A 66 -1.82 2.20 18.16
N ILE A 67 -0.86 1.64 18.89
CA ILE A 67 0.56 1.87 18.64
C ILE A 67 1.01 1.21 17.32
N LEU A 68 0.61 -0.05 17.09
CA LEU A 68 0.92 -0.75 15.84
C LEU A 68 0.28 -0.04 14.63
N GLY A 69 -0.98 0.40 14.78
CA GLY A 69 -1.69 1.22 13.80
C GLY A 69 -0.94 2.51 13.49
N ASN A 70 -0.53 3.27 14.51
CA ASN A 70 0.14 4.55 14.35
C ASN A 70 1.45 4.42 13.55
N ILE A 71 2.31 3.47 13.90
CA ILE A 71 3.63 3.32 13.25
C ILE A 71 3.48 2.91 11.79
N SER A 72 2.56 1.99 11.50
CA SER A 72 2.33 1.53 10.13
C SER A 72 1.68 2.61 9.26
N SER A 73 0.69 3.34 9.78
CA SER A 73 0.03 4.42 9.02
C SER A 73 0.97 5.58 8.72
N GLU A 74 1.80 5.96 9.69
CA GLU A 74 2.74 7.06 9.50
C GLU A 74 3.82 6.74 8.46
N THR A 75 4.13 5.47 8.22
CA THR A 75 5.20 5.04 7.30
C THR A 75 4.68 4.51 5.95
N ASN A 76 3.44 4.84 5.58
CA ASN A 76 2.77 4.37 4.36
C ASN A 76 2.61 2.84 4.27
N GLY A 77 2.68 2.13 5.41
CA GLY A 77 2.34 0.72 5.48
C GLY A 77 0.91 0.52 5.98
N ALA A 78 0.64 -0.66 6.52
CA ALA A 78 -0.67 -1.01 7.07
C ALA A 78 -0.56 -1.88 8.32
N PHE A 79 -1.52 -1.71 9.22
CA PHE A 79 -1.71 -2.59 10.36
C PHE A 79 -2.77 -3.64 10.05
N ALA A 80 -2.52 -4.86 10.53
CA ALA A 80 -3.54 -5.88 10.61
C ALA A 80 -3.48 -6.62 11.94
N ASN A 81 -4.65 -7.04 12.40
CA ASN A 81 -4.77 -8.02 13.46
C ASN A 81 -5.05 -9.39 12.83
N ALA A 82 -4.28 -10.40 13.20
CA ALA A 82 -4.50 -11.77 12.82
C ALA A 82 -4.79 -12.61 14.07
N SER A 83 -6.04 -13.01 14.20
CA SER A 83 -6.51 -13.85 15.30
C SER A 83 -6.23 -15.33 15.04
N ASN A 84 -5.90 -15.69 13.79
CA ASN A 84 -5.65 -17.05 13.32
C ASN A 84 -4.81 -17.07 12.02
N SER A 85 -4.36 -18.25 11.61
CA SER A 85 -3.54 -18.46 10.41
C SER A 85 -4.22 -18.01 9.11
N THR A 86 -5.54 -18.14 9.00
CA THR A 86 -6.31 -17.71 7.82
C THR A 86 -6.35 -16.19 7.68
N GLU A 87 -6.45 -15.46 8.79
CA GLU A 87 -6.36 -14.00 8.78
C GLU A 87 -4.96 -13.53 8.42
N LEU A 88 -3.92 -14.20 8.93
CA LEU A 88 -2.53 -13.89 8.60
C LEU A 88 -2.23 -14.04 7.10
N GLU A 89 -2.76 -15.10 6.47
CA GLU A 89 -2.63 -15.32 5.03
C GLU A 89 -3.22 -14.16 4.20
N LYS A 90 -4.39 -13.64 4.60
CA LYS A 90 -5.00 -12.48 3.95
C LYS A 90 -4.15 -11.22 4.07
N VAL A 91 -3.49 -11.03 5.20
CA VAL A 91 -2.58 -9.89 5.43
C VAL A 91 -1.38 -9.98 4.49
N TYR A 92 -0.72 -11.14 4.42
CA TYR A 92 0.42 -11.33 3.52
C TYR A 92 0.05 -11.13 2.04
N ASN A 93 -1.11 -11.64 1.60
CA ASN A 93 -1.60 -11.43 0.24
C ASN A 93 -1.83 -9.95 -0.07
N ASN A 94 -2.29 -9.15 0.90
CA ASN A 94 -2.47 -7.71 0.70
C ASN A 94 -1.14 -6.94 0.66
N ILE A 95 -0.13 -7.34 1.43
CA ILE A 95 1.20 -6.72 1.41
C ILE A 95 1.90 -6.98 0.06
N GLY A 96 1.78 -8.20 -0.48
CA GLY A 96 2.30 -8.52 -1.82
C GLY A 96 1.74 -7.62 -2.93
N ILE A 97 0.48 -7.21 -2.79
CA ILE A 97 -0.25 -6.37 -3.75
C ILE A 97 0.02 -4.87 -3.56
N ALA A 98 0.34 -4.41 -2.34
CA ALA A 98 0.43 -3.00 -1.99
C ALA A 98 1.68 -2.26 -2.52
N THR A 99 2.61 -2.96 -3.19
CA THR A 99 3.90 -2.39 -3.62
C THR A 99 3.86 -1.75 -5.02
N PHE A 100 2.77 -1.05 -5.38
CA PHE A 100 2.77 -0.19 -6.58
C PHE A 100 2.87 1.28 -6.19
N LYS A 101 4.11 1.77 -5.99
CA LYS A 101 4.42 3.21 -6.01
C LYS A 101 4.73 3.62 -7.45
N GLY A 102 3.71 3.96 -8.24
CA GLY A 102 3.89 4.38 -9.63
C GLY A 102 2.67 5.08 -10.23
N LYS A 103 2.86 5.75 -11.36
CA LYS A 103 1.76 6.27 -12.20
C LYS A 103 1.60 5.33 -13.39
N VAL A 104 0.45 4.65 -13.50
CA VAL A 104 0.07 3.99 -14.74
C VAL A 104 -0.51 5.05 -15.68
N SER A 105 0.20 5.35 -16.76
CA SER A 105 -0.32 6.23 -17.83
C SER A 105 -0.72 5.35 -19.01
N VAL A 106 -2.00 5.36 -19.35
CA VAL A 106 -2.53 4.68 -20.54
C VAL A 106 -2.88 5.77 -21.56
N SER A 107 -2.22 5.74 -22.73
CA SER A 107 -2.52 6.62 -23.87
C SER A 107 -3.06 5.79 -25.02
N GLY A 108 -4.14 6.24 -25.64
CA GLY A 108 -4.68 5.68 -26.87
C GLY A 108 -5.13 6.81 -27.78
N GLU A 109 -4.93 6.64 -29.07
CA GLU A 109 -5.41 7.55 -30.11
C GLU A 109 -6.53 6.85 -30.88
N GLY A 110 -7.55 7.59 -31.26
CA GLY A 110 -8.68 7.08 -32.02
C GLY A 110 -9.28 8.17 -32.88
N GLU A 111 -9.70 7.80 -34.08
CA GLU A 111 -10.35 8.69 -35.03
C GLU A 111 -11.76 8.16 -35.33
N PHE A 112 -12.73 9.06 -35.48
CA PHE A 112 -14.04 8.69 -36.01
C PHE A 112 -13.90 8.49 -37.52
N ILE A 113 -14.08 7.26 -37.99
CA ILE A 113 -14.12 6.92 -39.42
C ILE A 113 -15.47 6.26 -39.72
N PRO A 114 -16.39 6.97 -40.42
CA PRO A 114 -16.24 8.32 -40.97
C PRO A 114 -16.23 9.42 -39.88
N PRO A 115 -15.71 10.64 -40.18
CA PRO A 115 -15.70 11.76 -39.24
C PRO A 115 -17.10 12.13 -38.74
N LEU A 116 -17.16 12.67 -37.53
CA LEU A 116 -18.42 13.14 -36.95
C LEU A 116 -19.00 14.27 -37.81
N LEU A 117 -20.21 14.04 -38.33
CA LEU A 117 -20.84 14.95 -39.29
C LEU A 117 -21.62 16.10 -38.64
N ASN A 118 -21.89 16.02 -37.33
CA ASN A 118 -22.72 16.98 -36.62
C ASN A 118 -22.06 17.40 -35.30
N ASP A 119 -22.30 18.64 -34.90
CA ASP A 119 -22.02 19.13 -33.54
C ASP A 119 -22.78 18.31 -32.51
N GLY A 120 -22.20 18.19 -31.33
CA GLY A 120 -22.89 17.57 -30.21
C GLY A 120 -21.98 17.03 -29.12
N ASN A 121 -22.65 16.42 -28.15
CA ASN A 121 -22.01 15.77 -27.01
C ASN A 121 -21.85 14.28 -27.30
N PHE A 122 -20.61 13.83 -27.36
CA PHE A 122 -20.25 12.43 -27.55
C PHE A 122 -19.63 11.88 -26.27
N SER A 123 -19.79 10.59 -26.04
CA SER A 123 -19.14 9.89 -24.93
C SER A 123 -18.34 8.71 -25.46
N VAL A 124 -17.02 8.71 -25.22
CA VAL A 124 -16.18 7.53 -25.39
C VAL A 124 -16.19 6.76 -24.09
N ARG A 125 -16.68 5.52 -24.12
CA ARG A 125 -16.76 4.64 -22.95
C ARG A 125 -15.88 3.42 -23.16
N GLY A 126 -15.25 2.95 -22.11
CA GLY A 126 -14.46 1.73 -22.16
C GLY A 126 -14.25 1.13 -20.78
N GLU A 127 -13.64 -0.05 -20.78
CA GLU A 127 -13.27 -0.79 -19.58
C GLU A 127 -11.74 -0.94 -19.58
N LEU A 128 -11.09 -0.42 -18.55
CA LEU A 128 -9.69 -0.69 -18.28
C LEU A 128 -9.58 -1.99 -17.50
N LEU A 129 -8.94 -2.99 -18.10
CA LEU A 129 -8.60 -4.25 -17.45
C LEU A 129 -7.22 -4.12 -16.81
N THR A 130 -7.18 -4.08 -15.48
CA THR A 130 -5.91 -4.08 -14.74
C THR A 130 -5.73 -5.44 -14.09
N THR A 131 -4.71 -6.20 -14.51
CA THR A 131 -4.35 -7.46 -13.86
C THR A 131 -3.24 -7.19 -12.86
N ILE A 132 -3.53 -7.42 -11.58
CA ILE A 132 -2.53 -7.40 -10.51
C ILE A 132 -2.40 -8.84 -10.02
N GLU A 133 -1.22 -9.41 -10.26
CA GLU A 133 -0.92 -10.83 -10.10
C GLU A 133 -1.93 -11.75 -10.83
N ARG A 134 -2.93 -12.30 -10.12
CA ARG A 134 -3.96 -13.22 -10.65
C ARG A 134 -5.38 -12.65 -10.60
N LYS A 135 -5.55 -11.42 -10.13
CA LYS A 135 -6.86 -10.78 -10.02
C LYS A 135 -6.97 -9.70 -11.09
N THR A 136 -7.99 -9.81 -11.93
CA THR A 136 -8.35 -8.78 -12.90
C THR A 136 -9.37 -7.84 -12.29
N ILE A 137 -9.01 -6.56 -12.24
CA ILE A 137 -9.89 -5.46 -11.85
C ILE A 137 -10.39 -4.79 -13.13
N LYS A 138 -11.70 -4.58 -13.19
CA LYS A 138 -12.39 -3.88 -14.28
C LYS A 138 -12.71 -2.47 -13.81
N SER A 139 -12.18 -1.47 -14.49
CA SER A 139 -12.43 -0.07 -14.19
C SER A 139 -13.07 0.61 -15.39
N ASN A 140 -14.33 0.99 -15.26
CA ASN A 140 -15.04 1.70 -16.31
C ASN A 140 -14.53 3.14 -16.40
N PHE A 141 -14.35 3.64 -17.62
CA PHE A 141 -14.07 5.05 -17.87
C PHE A 141 -15.07 5.61 -18.87
N THR A 142 -15.26 6.93 -18.80
CA THR A 142 -16.05 7.68 -19.76
C THR A 142 -15.36 9.03 -20.00
N PHE A 143 -15.04 9.30 -21.26
CA PHE A 143 -14.59 10.61 -21.72
C PHE A 143 -15.73 11.27 -22.46
N ASN A 144 -16.15 12.44 -22.00
CA ASN A 144 -17.14 13.25 -22.69
C ASN A 144 -16.41 14.23 -23.62
N ILE A 145 -16.81 14.25 -24.88
CA ILE A 145 -16.24 15.07 -25.94
C ILE A 145 -17.36 15.97 -26.43
N GLN A 146 -17.15 17.27 -26.33
CA GLN A 146 -18.01 18.26 -26.97
C GLN A 146 -17.36 18.62 -28.30
N VAL A 147 -18.09 18.38 -29.39
CA VAL A 147 -17.65 18.75 -30.75
C VAL A 147 -18.50 19.94 -31.17
N GLU A 148 -17.82 21.05 -31.43
CA GLU A 148 -18.36 22.25 -32.06
C GLU A 148 -17.52 22.52 -33.31
N GLN A 149 -18.15 22.55 -34.48
CA GLN A 149 -17.51 22.86 -35.76
C GLN A 149 -17.48 24.35 -36.06
#